data_AF-H2E365-F1
#
_entry.id   AF-H2E365-F1
#
_cell.length_a   1.000
_cell.length_b   1.000
_cell.length_c   1.000
_cell.angle_alpha   90.00
_cell.angle_beta   90.00
_cell.angle_gamma   90.00
#
_symmetry.space_group_name_H-M   'P 1'
#
loop_
_entity.id
_entity.type
_entity.pdbx_description
1 polymer ?
#
loop_
_entity_poly.entity_id
_entity_poly.type
_entity_poly.pdbx_seq_one_letter_code
_entity_poly.pdbx_strand_id
1 'polypeptide(L)'
;RGFGHTLGNALRRILLSSMPGCAVTEVEIEGVLHEYSTKEGVQEDILEILLNLKGLAVRVAEGKDEVFITLNKSGSGPVVAGDITHDGDVEIANPEHVICHLTDDNAEIAMRIKVERGRGYVPASARIHNEEDERPIGRLLVDATYSPVDKIAYA
;
A
#
# COMPACT_ATOMS: atom_id res chain seq x y z
N ARG A 1 -24.34 28.13 21.49
CA ARG A 1 -24.13 26.77 22.08
C ARG A 1 -24.80 25.77 21.13
N GLY A 2 -24.06 24.89 20.45
CA GLY A 2 -24.65 23.91 19.51
C GLY A 2 -23.83 23.67 18.21
N PHE A 3 -23.03 24.65 17.78
CA PHE A 3 -22.25 24.54 16.54
C PHE A 3 -21.08 23.54 16.61
N GLY A 4 -20.62 23.16 17.80
CA GLY A 4 -19.49 22.23 17.98
C GLY A 4 -19.76 20.85 17.38
N HIS A 5 -20.93 20.27 17.62
CA HIS A 5 -21.29 18.97 17.03
C HIS A 5 -21.54 19.06 15.52
N THR A 6 -22.18 20.14 15.05
CA THR A 6 -22.41 20.34 13.60
C THR A 6 -21.09 20.46 12.85
N LEU A 7 -20.16 21.27 13.36
CA LEU A 7 -18.85 21.47 12.76
C LEU A 7 -17.97 20.22 12.89
N GLY A 8 -17.93 19.61 14.09
CA GLY A 8 -17.12 18.41 14.35
C GLY A 8 -17.54 17.23 13.48
N ASN A 9 -18.85 17.00 13.29
CA ASN A 9 -19.33 15.96 12.40
C ASN A 9 -19.02 16.26 10.93
N ALA A 10 -19.17 17.52 10.49
CA ALA A 10 -18.85 17.93 9.14
C ALA A 10 -17.35 17.74 8.84
N LEU A 11 -16.47 18.21 9.74
CA LEU A 11 -15.02 18.05 9.61
C LEU A 11 -14.60 16.58 9.64
N ARG A 12 -15.16 15.77 10.54
CA ARG A 12 -14.88 14.32 10.59
C ARG A 12 -15.18 13.65 9.25
N ARG A 13 -16.32 13.97 8.62
CA ARG A 13 -16.68 13.40 7.32
C ARG A 13 -15.70 13.82 6.23
N ILE A 14 -15.39 15.12 6.14
CA ILE A 14 -14.48 15.66 5.12
C ILE A 14 -13.09 15.04 5.24
N LEU A 15 -12.56 14.98 6.47
CA LEU A 15 -11.22 14.46 6.72
C LEU A 15 -11.10 12.97 6.40
N LEU A 16 -12.14 12.17 6.64
CA LEU A 16 -12.13 10.73 6.34
C LEU A 16 -12.42 10.41 4.86
N SER A 17 -13.19 11.24 4.16
CA SER A 17 -13.63 10.92 2.79
C SER A 17 -12.86 11.61 1.67
N SER A 18 -12.30 12.79 1.93
CA SER A 18 -11.92 13.71 0.84
C SER A 18 -10.51 14.26 0.93
N MET A 19 -9.72 13.79 1.90
CA MET A 19 -8.30 14.13 1.97
C MET A 19 -7.54 13.45 0.84
N PRO A 20 -6.70 14.20 0.09
CA PRO A 20 -5.79 13.59 -0.86
C PRO A 20 -4.69 12.85 -0.11
N GLY A 21 -4.33 11.68 -0.61
CA GLY A 21 -3.18 10.91 -0.15
C GLY A 21 -2.75 9.88 -1.18
N CYS A 22 -1.81 9.04 -0.80
CA CYS A 22 -1.22 8.03 -1.68
C CYS A 22 -1.45 6.65 -1.07
N ALA A 23 -1.69 5.65 -1.92
CA ALA A 23 -1.89 4.28 -1.48
C ALA A 23 -1.28 3.31 -2.48
N VAL A 24 -0.87 2.15 -1.98
CA VAL A 24 -0.51 1.00 -2.82
C VAL A 24 -1.77 0.48 -3.49
N THR A 25 -1.74 0.36 -4.81
CA THR A 25 -2.89 -0.12 -5.59
C THR A 25 -2.63 -1.47 -6.23
N GLU A 26 -1.39 -1.74 -6.61
CA GLU A 26 -0.97 -2.98 -7.24
C GLU A 26 0.38 -3.43 -6.73
N VAL A 27 0.58 -4.74 -6.70
CA VAL A 27 1.82 -5.38 -6.31
C VAL A 27 2.09 -6.52 -7.27
N GLU A 28 3.29 -6.59 -7.80
CA GLU A 28 3.79 -7.69 -8.63
C GLU A 28 4.96 -8.33 -7.89
N ILE A 29 4.81 -9.58 -7.48
CA ILE A 29 5.81 -10.31 -6.69
C ILE A 29 6.42 -11.40 -7.56
N GLU A 30 7.74 -11.50 -7.57
CA GLU A 30 8.44 -12.49 -8.38
C GLU A 30 8.12 -13.93 -7.92
N GLY A 31 7.63 -14.73 -8.87
CA GLY A 31 7.24 -16.13 -8.65
C GLY A 31 5.83 -16.32 -8.07
N VAL A 32 5.04 -15.25 -7.93
CA VAL A 32 3.67 -15.31 -7.41
C VAL A 32 2.67 -15.03 -8.52
N LEU A 33 1.72 -15.94 -8.71
CA LEU A 33 0.69 -15.83 -9.76
C LEU A 33 -0.63 -15.27 -9.25
N HIS A 34 -0.95 -15.49 -7.97
CA HIS A 34 -2.23 -15.12 -7.36
C HIS A 34 -2.08 -14.91 -5.84
N GLU A 35 -3.03 -14.23 -5.19
CA GLU A 35 -2.91 -13.84 -3.78
C GLU A 35 -3.00 -14.99 -2.77
N TYR A 36 -3.51 -16.16 -3.17
CA TYR A 36 -3.69 -17.32 -2.30
C TYR A 36 -2.48 -18.27 -2.25
N SER A 37 -1.36 -17.90 -2.85
CA SER A 37 -0.15 -18.73 -2.81
C SER A 37 0.70 -18.41 -1.59
N THR A 38 1.69 -19.26 -1.36
CA THR A 38 2.80 -19.02 -0.43
C THR A 38 4.09 -18.93 -1.21
N LYS A 39 5.09 -18.22 -0.68
CA LYS A 39 6.43 -18.15 -1.26
C LYS A 39 7.41 -18.86 -0.34
N GLU A 40 8.19 -19.78 -0.88
CA GLU A 40 9.22 -20.50 -0.12
C GLU A 40 10.26 -19.51 0.44
N GLY A 41 10.62 -19.67 1.72
CA GLY A 41 11.56 -18.79 2.41
C GLY A 41 10.95 -17.50 2.97
N VAL A 42 9.64 -17.31 2.85
CA VAL A 42 8.89 -16.21 3.49
C VAL A 42 7.97 -16.80 4.56
N GLN A 43 7.93 -16.17 5.74
CA GLN A 43 7.13 -16.65 6.86
C GLN A 43 5.62 -16.41 6.65
N GLU A 44 5.25 -15.27 6.08
CA GLU A 44 3.87 -14.84 5.85
C GLU A 44 3.29 -15.35 4.53
N ASP A 45 1.97 -15.54 4.50
CA ASP A 45 1.23 -15.79 3.26
C ASP A 45 1.18 -14.53 2.39
N ILE A 46 1.04 -14.68 1.07
CA ILE A 46 0.97 -13.52 0.16
C ILE A 46 -0.16 -12.56 0.55
N LEU A 47 -1.31 -13.07 0.99
CA LEU A 47 -2.43 -12.25 1.45
C LEU A 47 -2.06 -11.38 2.66
N GLU A 48 -1.27 -11.90 3.59
CA GLU A 48 -0.77 -11.16 4.75
C GLU A 48 0.26 -10.10 4.33
N ILE A 49 1.13 -10.40 3.36
CA ILE A 49 2.03 -9.41 2.77
C ILE A 49 1.24 -8.27 2.12
N LEU A 50 0.21 -8.58 1.32
CA LEU A 50 -0.66 -7.57 0.72
C LEU A 50 -1.39 -6.72 1.77
N LEU A 51 -1.78 -7.33 2.90
CA LEU A 51 -2.39 -6.62 4.02
C LEU A 51 -1.38 -5.67 4.69
N ASN A 52 -0.14 -6.12 4.91
CA ASN A 52 0.92 -5.30 5.49
C ASN A 52 1.28 -4.13 4.54
N LEU A 53 1.28 -4.34 3.23
CA LEU A 53 1.50 -3.28 2.24
C LEU A 53 0.41 -2.20 2.25
N LYS A 54 -0.83 -2.50 2.68
CA LYS A 54 -1.85 -1.46 2.90
C LYS A 54 -1.49 -0.50 4.03
N GLY A 55 -0.67 -0.94 4.99
CA GLY A 55 -0.17 -0.11 6.09
C GLY A 55 1.04 0.76 5.73
N LEU A 56 1.55 0.65 4.51
CA LEU A 56 2.68 1.45 4.06
C LEU A 56 2.26 2.91 3.86
N ALA A 57 2.86 3.83 4.63
CA ALA A 57 2.60 5.25 4.55
C ALA A 57 3.58 5.90 3.57
N VAL A 58 3.11 6.19 2.36
CA VAL A 58 3.91 6.78 1.29
C VAL A 58 3.42 8.18 0.97
N ARG A 59 4.36 9.09 0.72
CA ARG A 59 4.12 10.41 0.14
C ARG A 59 4.77 10.49 -1.23
N VAL A 60 4.01 10.94 -2.22
CA VAL A 60 4.51 11.24 -3.56
C VAL A 60 4.53 12.75 -3.77
N ALA A 61 5.59 13.27 -4.37
CA ALA A 61 5.76 14.68 -4.70
C ALA A 61 4.64 15.16 -5.64
N GLU A 62 4.36 16.46 -5.59
CA GLU A 62 3.31 17.03 -6.43
C GLU A 62 3.64 16.94 -7.92
N GLY A 63 2.64 16.62 -8.74
CA GLY A 63 2.78 16.48 -10.19
C GLY A 63 2.94 15.04 -10.70
N LYS A 64 3.02 14.05 -9.81
CA LYS A 64 2.95 12.62 -10.18
C LYS A 64 1.72 11.96 -9.55
N ASP A 65 0.87 11.39 -10.39
CA ASP A 65 -0.34 10.68 -9.95
C ASP A 65 -0.09 9.17 -9.74
N GLU A 66 0.94 8.61 -10.39
CA GLU A 66 1.35 7.21 -10.30
C GLU A 66 2.88 7.11 -10.24
N VAL A 67 3.38 6.27 -9.34
CA VAL A 67 4.81 5.92 -9.25
C VAL A 67 4.98 4.44 -8.96
N PHE A 68 6.03 3.84 -9.52
CA PHE A 68 6.47 2.50 -9.18
C PHE A 68 7.67 2.57 -8.24
N ILE A 69 7.59 1.78 -7.17
CA ILE A 69 8.70 1.55 -6.24
C ILE A 69 9.05 0.06 -6.24
N THR A 70 10.29 -0.27 -5.91
CA THR A 70 10.76 -1.66 -5.93
C THR A 70 11.30 -2.05 -4.57
N LEU A 71 10.98 -3.26 -4.13
CA LEU A 71 11.52 -3.84 -2.92
C LEU A 71 12.28 -5.10 -3.30
N ASN A 72 13.57 -5.13 -2.97
CA ASN A 72 14.44 -6.27 -3.21
C ASN A 72 15.21 -6.55 -1.93
N LYS A 73 14.97 -7.72 -1.33
CA LYS A 73 15.66 -8.14 -0.11
C LYS A 73 16.02 -9.61 -0.20
N SER A 74 17.21 -9.95 0.28
CA SER A 74 17.70 -11.31 0.41
C SER A 74 18.36 -11.53 1.76
N GLY A 75 18.40 -12.78 2.20
CA GLY A 75 18.95 -13.18 3.49
C GLY A 75 17.91 -13.23 4.61
N SER A 76 18.23 -13.93 5.69
CA SER A 76 17.30 -14.08 6.81
C SER A 76 17.08 -12.76 7.55
N GLY A 77 15.83 -12.48 7.91
CA GLY A 77 15.46 -11.31 8.71
C GLY A 77 14.17 -10.59 8.29
N PRO A 78 13.78 -9.54 9.03
CA PRO A 78 12.61 -8.74 8.70
C PRO A 78 12.87 -7.88 7.45
N VAL A 79 11.85 -7.81 6.59
CA VAL A 79 11.78 -6.92 5.44
C VAL A 79 10.96 -5.72 5.86
N VAL A 80 11.60 -4.54 5.92
CA VAL A 80 10.97 -3.30 6.38
C VAL A 80 10.73 -2.34 5.21
N ALA A 81 9.80 -1.40 5.40
CA ALA A 81 9.52 -0.35 4.42
C ALA A 81 10.76 0.48 4.06
N GLY A 82 11.72 0.62 4.97
CA GLY A 82 13.01 1.26 4.69
C GLY A 82 13.90 0.53 3.68
N ASP A 83 13.64 -0.76 3.39
CA ASP A 83 14.36 -1.51 2.35
C ASP A 83 13.83 -1.23 0.93
N ILE A 84 12.76 -0.45 0.79
CA ILE A 84 12.19 -0.10 -0.51
C ILE A 84 13.11 0.89 -1.23
N THR A 85 13.46 0.54 -2.46
CA THR A 85 14.12 1.44 -3.40
C THR A 85 13.09 2.33 -4.08
N HIS A 86 13.30 3.63 -3.99
CA HIS A 86 12.40 4.63 -4.55
C HIS A 86 13.17 5.82 -5.11
N ASP A 87 12.54 6.55 -6.02
CA ASP A 87 13.09 7.80 -6.55
C ASP A 87 12.94 8.95 -5.53
N GLY A 88 13.64 10.06 -5.76
CA GLY A 88 13.58 11.26 -4.89
C GLY A 88 12.20 11.95 -4.81
N ASP A 89 11.26 11.56 -5.66
CA ASP A 89 9.87 12.04 -5.65
C ASP A 89 8.96 11.24 -4.71
N VAL A 90 9.48 10.18 -4.10
CA VAL A 90 8.74 9.34 -3.15
C VAL A 90 9.42 9.42 -1.79
N GLU A 91 8.61 9.48 -0.75
CA GLU A 91 9.06 9.46 0.64
C GLU A 91 8.23 8.47 1.43
N ILE A 92 8.92 7.62 2.19
CA ILE A 92 8.32 6.62 3.06
C ILE A 92 8.27 7.23 4.46
N ALA A 93 7.05 7.44 4.96
CA ALA A 93 6.82 8.10 6.23
C ALA A 93 6.99 7.14 7.44
N ASN A 94 6.88 5.83 7.22
CA ASN A 94 7.02 4.78 8.24
C ASN A 94 8.09 3.74 7.86
N PRO A 95 9.39 4.10 7.85
CA PRO A 95 10.45 3.19 7.40
C PRO A 95 10.60 1.92 8.26
N GLU A 96 10.17 1.95 9.53
CA GLU A 96 10.18 0.82 10.46
C GLU A 96 9.04 -0.19 10.24
N HIS A 97 8.10 0.10 9.34
CA HIS A 97 6.95 -0.77 9.07
C HIS A 97 7.40 -2.09 8.47
N VAL A 98 7.07 -3.20 9.12
CA VAL A 98 7.43 -4.55 8.66
C VAL A 98 6.44 -5.02 7.60
N ILE A 99 6.96 -5.50 6.47
CA ILE A 99 6.17 -6.03 5.36
C ILE A 99 6.07 -7.55 5.47
N CYS A 100 7.19 -8.23 5.68
CA CYS A 100 7.27 -9.69 5.86
C CYS A 100 8.61 -10.09 6.51
N HIS A 101 8.79 -11.38 6.80
CA HIS A 101 10.04 -11.96 7.32
C HIS A 101 10.57 -13.05 6.40
N LEU A 102 11.86 -12.99 6.10
CA LEU A 102 12.59 -14.03 5.39
C LEU A 102 13.16 -15.03 6.38
N THR A 103 12.86 -16.32 6.18
CA THR A 103 13.22 -17.40 7.12
C THR A 103 14.61 -17.99 6.86
N ASP A 104 15.12 -17.88 5.64
CA ASP A 104 16.33 -18.55 5.18
C ASP A 104 17.35 -17.56 4.60
N ASP A 105 18.65 -17.87 4.72
CA ASP A 105 19.72 -17.03 4.19
C ASP A 105 19.76 -16.97 2.66
N ASN A 106 19.17 -17.97 2.00
CA ASN A 106 19.00 -18.03 0.54
C ASN A 106 17.62 -17.54 0.08
N ALA A 107 16.73 -17.16 1.00
CA ALA A 107 15.43 -16.62 0.64
C ALA A 107 15.61 -15.21 0.05
N GLU A 108 14.84 -14.93 -0.99
CA GLU A 108 14.78 -13.63 -1.63
C GLU A 108 13.34 -13.23 -1.91
N ILE A 109 13.06 -11.95 -1.78
CA ILE A 109 11.80 -11.36 -2.18
C ILE A 109 12.08 -10.12 -3.03
N ALA A 110 11.54 -10.17 -4.23
CA ALA A 110 11.54 -9.08 -5.19
C ALA A 110 10.08 -8.75 -5.52
N MET A 111 9.70 -7.49 -5.34
CA MET A 111 8.38 -7.02 -5.72
C MET A 111 8.42 -5.61 -6.28
N ARG A 112 7.54 -5.37 -7.24
CA ARG A 112 7.25 -4.05 -7.80
C ARG A 112 5.90 -3.59 -7.27
N ILE A 113 5.90 -2.43 -6.62
CA ILE A 113 4.73 -1.87 -5.95
C ILE A 113 4.33 -0.61 -6.70
N LYS A 114 3.06 -0.53 -7.10
CA LYS A 114 2.47 0.67 -7.70
C LYS A 114 1.78 1.49 -6.62
N VAL A 115 2.19 2.75 -6.50
CA VAL A 115 1.59 3.74 -5.62
C VAL A 115 0.88 4.78 -6.45
N GLU A 116 -0.38 5.03 -6.14
CA GLU A 116 -1.18 6.03 -6.82
C GLU A 116 -1.69 7.07 -5.83
N ARG A 117 -1.86 8.30 -6.34
CA ARG A 117 -2.51 9.38 -5.63
C ARG A 117 -4.01 9.30 -5.82
N GLY A 118 -4.76 9.47 -4.75
CA GLY A 118 -6.21 9.37 -4.79
C GLY A 118 -6.88 10.03 -3.59
N ARG A 119 -8.16 9.70 -3.39
CA ARG A 119 -8.96 10.22 -2.27
C ARG A 119 -9.86 9.13 -1.72
N GLY A 120 -10.03 9.14 -0.41
CA GLY A 120 -10.93 8.21 0.28
C GLY A 120 -10.49 6.75 0.15
N TYR A 121 -11.47 5.87 -0.02
CA TYR A 121 -11.27 4.43 -0.14
C TYR A 121 -11.83 3.94 -1.47
N VAL A 122 -11.04 3.14 -2.19
CA VAL A 122 -11.46 2.51 -3.43
C VAL A 122 -11.12 1.02 -3.36
N PRO A 123 -12.11 0.12 -3.36
CA PRO A 123 -11.87 -1.32 -3.32
C PRO A 123 -11.23 -1.78 -4.63
N ALA A 124 -10.43 -2.85 -4.55
CA ALA A 124 -9.77 -3.45 -5.70
C ALA A 124 -10.79 -3.82 -6.79
N SER A 125 -11.93 -4.39 -6.42
CA SER A 125 -13.00 -4.80 -7.34
C SER A 125 -13.60 -3.67 -8.17
N ALA A 126 -13.70 -2.45 -7.62
CA ALA A 126 -14.20 -1.29 -8.36
C ALA A 126 -13.21 -0.79 -9.42
N ARG A 127 -11.92 -1.10 -9.27
CA ARG A 127 -10.87 -0.78 -10.27
C ARG A 127 -10.75 -1.82 -11.39
N ILE A 128 -11.49 -2.94 -11.30
CA ILE A 128 -11.48 -4.01 -12.33
C ILE A 128 -12.28 -3.62 -13.59
N HIS A 129 -12.94 -2.44 -13.62
CA HIS A 129 -13.85 -2.06 -14.70
C HIS A 129 -13.23 -1.52 -16.00
N ASN A 130 -11.90 -1.46 -16.12
CA ASN A 130 -11.25 -1.14 -17.40
C ASN A 130 -10.76 -2.43 -18.07
N GLU A 131 -11.54 -2.93 -19.02
CA GLU A 131 -11.22 -4.05 -19.93
C GLU A 131 -10.12 -3.71 -20.96
N GLU A 132 -9.31 -2.66 -20.75
CA GLU A 132 -8.32 -2.20 -21.75
C GLU A 132 -6.88 -2.69 -21.52
N ASP A 133 -6.56 -3.36 -20.41
CA ASP A 133 -5.26 -4.01 -20.24
C ASP A 133 -5.44 -5.52 -20.07
N GLU A 134 -4.87 -6.29 -20.99
CA GLU A 134 -4.50 -7.69 -20.78
C GLU A 134 -3.65 -7.74 -19.51
N ARG A 135 -4.28 -7.92 -18.35
CA ARG A 135 -3.57 -7.97 -17.07
C ARG A 135 -2.64 -9.17 -17.10
N PRO A 136 -1.32 -8.97 -17.01
CA PRO A 136 -0.41 -10.09 -16.93
C PRO A 136 -0.70 -10.88 -15.64
N ILE A 137 -0.61 -12.20 -15.75
CA ILE A 137 -0.74 -13.10 -14.60
C ILE A 137 0.37 -12.73 -13.60
N GLY A 138 0.02 -12.62 -12.30
CA GLY A 138 0.95 -12.20 -11.24
C GLY A 138 0.80 -10.75 -10.77
N ARG A 139 -0.05 -9.95 -11.41
CA ARG A 139 -0.41 -8.60 -10.95
C ARG A 139 -1.51 -8.66 -9.88
N LEU A 140 -1.15 -8.43 -8.63
CA LEU A 140 -2.04 -8.51 -7.48
C LEU A 140 -2.64 -7.13 -7.19
N LEU A 141 -3.96 -7.07 -7.03
CA LEU A 141 -4.69 -5.84 -6.71
C LEU A 141 -4.93 -5.74 -5.20
N VAL A 142 -4.66 -4.55 -4.65
CA VAL A 142 -4.81 -4.27 -3.22
C VAL A 142 -5.84 -3.16 -3.04
N ASP A 143 -6.79 -3.28 -2.11
CA ASP A 143 -7.71 -2.18 -1.82
C ASP A 143 -6.94 -0.91 -1.43
N ALA A 144 -7.30 0.22 -2.02
CA ALA A 144 -6.55 1.45 -1.83
C ALA A 144 -7.24 2.34 -0.80
N THR A 145 -6.52 2.60 0.29
CA THR A 145 -6.92 3.58 1.31
C THR A 145 -6.02 4.80 1.15
N TYR A 146 -6.51 5.81 0.43
CA TYR A 146 -5.75 7.04 0.19
C TYR A 146 -5.86 8.03 1.35
N SER A 147 -6.71 7.76 2.35
CA SER A 147 -6.89 8.66 3.50
C SER A 147 -5.64 8.64 4.39
N PRO A 148 -4.98 9.78 4.62
CA PRO A 148 -3.88 9.87 5.58
C PRO A 148 -4.37 9.94 7.04
N VAL A 149 -5.69 9.84 7.27
CA VAL A 149 -6.29 10.00 8.60
C VAL A 149 -6.94 8.70 9.04
N ASP A 150 -6.42 8.12 10.12
CA ASP A 150 -6.95 6.87 10.71
C ASP A 150 -8.09 7.10 11.70
N LYS A 151 -7.95 8.12 12.57
CA LYS A 151 -8.89 8.34 13.67
C LYS A 151 -9.10 9.82 13.95
N ILE A 152 -10.37 10.19 14.11
CA ILE A 152 -10.80 11.52 14.54
C ILE A 152 -11.81 11.35 15.68
N ALA A 153 -11.59 12.07 16.77
CA ALA A 153 -12.50 12.18 17.89
C ALA A 153 -12.77 13.66 18.20
N TYR A 154 -14.02 13.99 18.49
CA TYR A 154 -14.45 15.32 18.96
C TYR A 154 -15.49 15.14 20.07
N ALA A 155 -15.52 16.08 21.03
CA ALA A 155 -16.42 16.09 22.18
C ALA A 155 -17.14 17.44 22.28
#